data_AF-A0A7C1BLU1-F1
#
_entry.id   AF-A0A7C1BLU1-F1
#
_cell.length_a   1.000
_cell.length_b   1.000
_cell.length_c   1.000
_cell.angle_alpha   90.00
_cell.angle_beta   90.00
_cell.angle_gamma   90.00
#
_symmetry.space_group_name_H-M   'P 1'
#
loop_
_entity.id
_entity.type
_entity.pdbx_description
1 polymer ?
#
loop_
_entity_poly.entity_id
_entity_poly.type
_entity_poly.pdbx_seq_one_letter_code
_entity_poly.pdbx_strand_id
1 'polypeptide(L)'
;MKRGILKKISLPGWIFISIILGVAAGLLLKERIYSFSATIGDIFLNLLKMITLPLIFTSISTGVISVGGSKNLGRVGLKTILYYILSSLVAIVTGLLLTNTIKPGADTSFFTSSVESSSVDIQSLSIRDIILKIFTPNIFNSFAQGEMLPVIFFSLLIGFFVTRLREKQRLLLSDILQAGFELMMKITGFILKLAPVGIFGIMAKIVSSTGLQVFGNLGKYFFTVLSGLLIHYFLSLPLIVFLFTKLNPYRHMNNMSTAL
;
A
#
# COMPACT_ATOMS: atom_id res chain seq x y z
N MET A 1 7.30 -3.03 -40.97
CA MET A 1 7.15 -1.71 -40.30
C MET A 1 7.89 -1.73 -38.98
N LYS A 2 8.94 -0.90 -38.86
CA LYS A 2 9.99 -0.96 -37.82
C LYS A 2 9.42 -0.83 -36.40
N ARG A 3 9.64 -1.83 -35.56
CA ARG A 3 9.22 -1.86 -34.15
C ARG A 3 10.12 -0.88 -33.36
N GLY A 4 9.60 0.30 -33.04
CA GLY A 4 10.33 1.37 -32.36
C GLY A 4 10.71 1.05 -30.91
N ILE A 5 11.82 1.65 -30.47
CA ILE A 5 12.47 1.54 -29.15
C ILE A 5 11.50 1.67 -27.95
N LEU A 6 10.37 2.36 -28.14
CA LEU A 6 9.33 2.60 -27.13
C LEU A 6 8.61 1.33 -26.63
N LYS A 7 8.66 0.19 -27.33
CA LYS A 7 8.02 -1.07 -26.89
C LYS A 7 8.88 -1.96 -25.99
N LYS A 8 10.14 -1.60 -25.69
CA LYS A 8 11.05 -2.41 -24.85
C LYS A 8 11.14 -1.96 -23.38
N ILE A 9 10.62 -0.80 -23.03
CA ILE A 9 10.76 -0.25 -21.68
C ILE A 9 9.58 -0.74 -20.82
N SER A 10 9.89 -1.41 -19.71
CA SER A 10 8.90 -1.85 -18.73
C SER A 10 8.24 -0.65 -18.03
N LEU A 11 7.05 -0.84 -17.45
CA LEU A 11 6.34 0.24 -16.74
C LEU A 11 7.21 0.92 -15.66
N PRO A 12 8.01 0.19 -14.84
CA PRO A 12 8.95 0.83 -13.92
C PRO A 12 9.96 1.74 -14.61
N GLY A 13 10.48 1.35 -15.78
CA GLY A 13 11.40 2.18 -16.55
C GLY A 13 10.78 3.50 -16.98
N TRP A 14 9.51 3.49 -17.41
CA TRP A 14 8.75 4.71 -17.71
C TRP A 14 8.56 5.60 -16.48
N ILE A 15 8.28 5.00 -15.32
CA ILE A 15 8.16 5.73 -14.07
C ILE A 15 9.49 6.43 -13.71
N PHE A 16 10.61 5.74 -13.82
CA PHE A 16 11.93 6.35 -13.57
C PHE A 16 12.22 7.54 -14.51
N ILE A 17 11.94 7.37 -15.81
CA ILE A 17 12.09 8.45 -16.78
C ILE A 17 11.19 9.64 -16.42
N SER A 18 9.93 9.39 -16.07
CA SER A 18 8.99 10.43 -15.65
C SER A 18 9.41 11.17 -14.39
N ILE A 19 10.03 10.47 -13.42
CA ILE A 19 10.60 11.11 -12.23
C ILE A 19 11.67 12.10 -12.69
N ILE A 20 12.68 11.64 -13.44
CA ILE A 20 13.80 12.49 -13.90
C ILE A 20 13.28 13.70 -14.70
N LEU A 21 12.35 13.48 -15.63
CA LEU A 21 11.74 14.54 -16.42
C LEU A 21 10.95 15.52 -15.53
N GLY A 22 10.21 15.02 -14.54
CA GLY A 22 9.44 15.84 -13.61
C GLY A 22 10.37 16.73 -12.77
N VAL A 23 11.47 16.18 -12.27
CA VAL A 23 12.50 16.95 -11.56
C VAL A 23 13.08 18.04 -12.47
N ALA A 24 13.54 17.67 -13.66
CA ALA A 24 14.13 18.61 -14.61
C ALA A 24 13.15 19.74 -14.96
N ALA A 25 11.89 19.40 -15.25
CA ALA A 25 10.86 20.36 -15.57
C ALA A 25 10.54 21.28 -14.38
N GLY A 26 10.47 20.75 -13.16
CA GLY A 26 10.27 21.53 -11.94
C GLY A 26 11.37 22.56 -11.70
N LEU A 27 12.63 22.21 -11.98
CA LEU A 27 13.77 23.13 -11.83
C LEU A 27 13.82 24.22 -12.90
N LEU A 28 13.59 23.83 -14.16
CA LEU A 28 13.74 24.73 -15.30
C LEU A 28 12.57 25.71 -15.43
N LEU A 29 11.34 25.24 -15.17
CA LEU A 29 10.12 26.02 -15.40
C LEU A 29 9.55 26.64 -14.12
N LYS A 30 9.92 26.13 -12.93
CA LYS A 30 9.51 26.65 -11.61
C LYS A 30 7.99 26.94 -11.55
N GLU A 31 7.60 28.16 -11.22
CA GLU A 31 6.19 28.57 -11.08
C GLU A 31 5.35 28.30 -12.33
N ARG A 32 5.93 28.37 -13.54
CA ARG A 32 5.19 28.20 -14.80
C ARG A 32 4.59 26.80 -14.95
N ILE A 33 5.24 25.78 -14.38
CA ILE A 33 4.77 24.39 -14.49
C ILE A 33 3.92 23.96 -13.29
N TYR A 34 3.89 24.75 -12.21
CA TYR A 34 3.25 24.37 -10.95
C TYR A 34 1.77 24.03 -11.13
N SER A 35 0.97 24.94 -11.69
CA SER A 35 -0.49 24.73 -11.82
C SER A 35 -0.82 23.50 -12.67
N PHE A 36 -0.17 23.33 -13.82
CA PHE A 36 -0.41 22.20 -14.71
C PHE A 36 0.01 20.86 -14.07
N SER A 37 1.20 20.84 -13.45
CA SER A 37 1.74 19.64 -12.80
C SER A 37 0.92 19.26 -11.57
N ALA A 38 0.45 20.24 -10.81
CA ALA A 38 -0.42 20.04 -9.66
C ALA A 38 -1.73 19.37 -10.07
N THR A 39 -2.42 19.91 -11.08
CA THR A 39 -3.67 19.31 -11.57
C THR A 39 -3.47 17.87 -12.03
N ILE A 40 -2.41 17.58 -12.79
CA ILE A 40 -2.13 16.21 -13.25
C ILE A 40 -1.82 15.28 -12.08
N GLY A 41 -0.98 15.72 -11.14
CA GLY A 41 -0.62 14.94 -9.96
C GLY A 41 -1.83 14.64 -9.08
N ASP A 42 -2.67 15.65 -8.84
CA ASP A 42 -3.85 15.53 -7.98
C ASP A 42 -4.92 14.64 -8.65
N ILE A 43 -5.14 14.74 -9.97
CA ILE A 43 -5.98 13.80 -10.72
C ILE A 43 -5.49 12.36 -10.53
N PHE A 44 -4.19 12.12 -10.67
CA PHE A 44 -3.63 10.78 -10.52
C PHE A 44 -3.80 10.24 -9.09
N LEU A 45 -3.52 11.06 -8.07
CA LEU A 45 -3.74 10.69 -6.67
C LEU A 45 -5.21 10.39 -6.37
N ASN A 46 -6.13 11.18 -6.93
CA ASN A 46 -7.57 10.95 -6.78
C ASN A 46 -8.03 9.65 -7.45
N LEU A 47 -7.50 9.32 -8.63
CA LEU A 47 -7.77 8.03 -9.27
C LEU A 47 -7.30 6.85 -8.41
N LEU A 48 -6.11 6.94 -7.79
CA LEU A 48 -5.62 5.92 -6.86
C LEU A 48 -6.49 5.82 -5.59
N LYS A 49 -6.87 6.95 -4.99
CA LYS A 49 -7.75 6.98 -3.82
C LYS A 49 -9.13 6.38 -4.13
N MET A 50 -9.69 6.69 -5.30
CA MET A 50 -10.99 6.20 -5.76
C MET A 50 -11.06 4.68 -5.83
N ILE A 51 -10.00 4.03 -6.32
CA ILE A 51 -10.00 2.56 -6.49
C ILE A 51 -9.68 1.80 -5.20
N THR A 52 -9.01 2.45 -4.24
CA THR A 52 -8.44 1.79 -3.05
C THR A 52 -9.51 1.08 -2.21
N LEU A 53 -10.58 1.78 -1.81
CA LEU A 53 -11.60 1.19 -0.94
C LEU A 53 -12.45 0.09 -1.62
N PRO A 54 -12.97 0.27 -2.85
CA PRO A 54 -13.66 -0.80 -3.56
C PRO A 54 -12.79 -2.04 -3.80
N LEU A 55 -11.51 -1.85 -4.09
CA LEU A 55 -10.56 -2.94 -4.25
C LEU A 55 -10.32 -3.68 -2.94
N ILE A 56 -10.11 -2.96 -1.82
CA ILE A 56 -10.00 -3.57 -0.48
C ILE A 56 -11.25 -4.39 -0.16
N PHE A 57 -12.44 -3.82 -0.40
CA PHE A 57 -13.70 -4.49 -0.10
C PHE A 57 -13.86 -5.80 -0.85
N THR A 58 -13.69 -5.75 -2.17
CA THR A 58 -13.83 -6.94 -3.02
C THR A 58 -12.73 -7.96 -2.74
N SER A 59 -11.47 -7.53 -2.63
CA SER A 59 -10.30 -8.40 -2.39
C SER A 59 -10.36 -9.13 -1.05
N ILE A 60 -10.70 -8.44 0.04
CA ILE A 60 -10.77 -9.07 1.36
C ILE A 60 -11.98 -10.01 1.42
N SER A 61 -13.13 -9.60 0.89
CA SER A 61 -14.33 -10.44 0.89
C SER A 61 -14.10 -11.74 0.10
N THR A 62 -13.54 -11.68 -1.11
CA THR A 62 -13.21 -12.88 -1.90
C THR A 62 -12.11 -13.71 -1.24
N GLY A 63 -11.10 -13.05 -0.65
CA GLY A 63 -10.04 -13.70 0.12
C GLY A 63 -10.60 -14.58 1.24
N VAL A 64 -11.51 -14.05 2.06
CA VAL A 64 -12.14 -14.84 3.14
C VAL A 64 -13.01 -15.97 2.60
N ILE A 65 -13.78 -15.73 1.52
CA ILE A 65 -14.64 -16.76 0.91
C ILE A 65 -13.82 -17.94 0.39
N SER A 66 -12.70 -17.67 -0.29
CA SER A 66 -11.81 -18.70 -0.84
C SER A 66 -11.21 -19.62 0.24
N VAL A 67 -11.04 -19.08 1.44
CA VAL A 67 -10.45 -19.77 2.60
C VAL A 67 -11.54 -20.60 3.30
N GLY A 68 -12.79 -20.13 3.40
CA GLY A 68 -13.90 -20.70 4.21
C GLY A 68 -14.34 -22.15 3.98
N GLY A 69 -13.84 -22.88 2.97
CA GLY A 69 -14.28 -24.25 2.64
C GLY A 69 -13.59 -25.40 3.38
N SER A 70 -12.48 -25.15 4.10
CA SER A 70 -11.67 -26.25 4.67
C SER A 70 -12.04 -26.60 6.12
N LYS A 71 -12.23 -27.89 6.43
CA LYS A 71 -12.42 -28.37 7.82
C LYS A 71 -11.21 -28.09 8.74
N ASN A 72 -10.03 -27.82 8.18
CA ASN A 72 -8.79 -27.52 8.93
C ASN A 72 -8.49 -26.02 9.08
N LEU A 73 -9.41 -25.17 8.61
CA LEU A 73 -9.18 -23.73 8.47
C LEU A 73 -8.99 -22.99 9.79
N GLY A 74 -9.69 -23.39 10.85
CA GLY A 74 -9.54 -22.75 12.15
C GLY A 74 -8.13 -22.91 12.72
N ARG A 75 -7.55 -24.11 12.60
CA ARG A 75 -6.20 -24.40 13.14
C ARG A 75 -5.09 -23.81 12.28
N VAL A 76 -5.21 -23.91 10.95
CA VAL A 76 -4.20 -23.35 10.03
C VAL A 76 -4.32 -21.83 10.00
N GLY A 77 -5.54 -21.30 9.90
CA GLY A 77 -5.81 -19.86 9.90
C GLY A 77 -5.35 -19.16 11.17
N LEU A 78 -5.60 -19.74 12.36
CA LEU A 78 -5.12 -19.14 13.61
C LEU A 78 -3.59 -19.10 13.67
N LYS A 79 -2.90 -20.17 13.23
CA LYS A 79 -1.43 -20.18 13.15
C LYS A 79 -0.91 -19.12 12.18
N THR A 80 -1.56 -18.97 11.03
CA THR A 80 -1.20 -17.96 10.02
C THR A 80 -1.44 -16.54 10.52
N ILE A 81 -2.57 -16.28 11.19
CA ILE A 81 -2.87 -14.98 11.81
C ILE A 81 -1.81 -14.65 12.88
N LEU A 82 -1.51 -15.61 13.76
CA LEU A 82 -0.49 -15.41 14.79
C LEU A 82 0.89 -15.12 14.19
N TYR A 83 1.27 -15.85 13.13
CA TYR A 83 2.49 -15.60 12.38
C TYR A 83 2.52 -14.19 11.77
N TYR A 84 1.44 -13.74 11.13
CA TYR A 84 1.37 -12.39 10.55
C TYR A 84 1.41 -11.30 11.60
N ILE A 85 0.75 -11.48 12.75
CA ILE A 85 0.79 -10.50 13.85
C ILE A 85 2.22 -10.39 14.41
N LEU A 86 2.87 -11.53 14.69
CA LEU A 86 4.23 -11.54 15.24
C LEU A 86 5.25 -10.95 14.25
N SER A 87 5.23 -11.38 12.99
CA SER A 87 6.14 -10.86 11.96
C SER A 87 5.92 -9.36 11.70
N SER A 88 4.66 -8.91 11.63
CA SER A 88 4.34 -7.48 11.48
C SER A 88 4.78 -6.67 12.70
N LEU A 89 4.62 -7.20 13.93
CA LEU A 89 5.08 -6.51 15.13
C LEU A 89 6.60 -6.35 15.12
N VAL A 90 7.34 -7.38 14.73
CA VAL A 90 8.81 -7.30 14.56
C VAL A 90 9.18 -6.29 13.47
N ALA A 91 8.44 -6.25 12.35
CA ALA A 91 8.65 -5.27 11.28
C ALA A 91 8.40 -3.84 11.77
N ILE A 92 7.31 -3.61 12.50
CA ILE A 92 6.94 -2.29 13.06
C ILE A 92 8.00 -1.84 14.07
N VAL A 93 8.43 -2.71 14.99
CA VAL A 93 9.50 -2.38 15.96
C VAL A 93 10.79 -2.02 15.23
N THR A 94 11.18 -2.80 14.21
CA THR A 94 12.37 -2.51 13.41
C THR A 94 12.25 -1.15 12.70
N GLY A 95 11.10 -0.89 12.08
CA GLY A 95 10.81 0.39 11.43
C GLY A 95 10.87 1.56 12.41
N LEU A 96 10.22 1.44 13.57
CA LEU A 96 10.22 2.45 14.63
C LEU A 96 11.62 2.71 15.20
N LEU A 97 12.43 1.66 15.39
CA LEU A 97 13.81 1.83 15.84
C LEU A 97 14.63 2.62 14.82
N LEU A 98 14.52 2.29 13.54
CA LEU A 98 15.25 3.01 12.48
C LEU A 98 14.75 4.44 12.29
N THR A 99 13.44 4.67 12.30
CA THR A 99 12.89 6.02 12.12
C THR A 99 13.16 6.91 13.35
N ASN A 100 13.14 6.37 14.57
CA ASN A 100 13.47 7.15 15.77
C ASN A 100 14.97 7.46 15.90
N THR A 101 15.84 6.62 15.33
CA THR A 101 17.30 6.83 15.35
C THR A 101 17.76 7.75 14.22
N ILE A 102 17.34 7.47 12.98
CA ILE A 102 17.74 8.24 11.79
C ILE A 102 16.95 9.55 11.67
N LYS A 103 15.72 9.59 12.20
CA LYS A 103 14.79 10.74 12.17
C LYS A 103 14.69 11.36 10.76
N PRO A 104 14.32 10.57 9.74
CA PRO A 104 14.20 11.09 8.39
C PRO A 104 13.14 12.19 8.34
N GLY A 105 13.52 13.39 7.92
CA GLY A 105 12.60 14.53 7.84
C GLY A 105 12.52 15.42 9.08
N ALA A 106 13.38 15.26 10.10
CA ALA A 106 13.40 16.17 11.26
C ALA A 106 13.64 17.64 10.89
N ASP A 107 14.31 17.90 9.76
CA ASP A 107 14.67 19.24 9.28
C ASP A 107 13.58 19.90 8.39
N THR A 108 12.34 19.37 8.36
CA THR A 108 11.36 19.78 7.34
C THR A 108 10.24 20.67 7.88
N SER A 109 10.45 21.98 7.81
CA SER A 109 9.35 22.98 7.79
C SER A 109 8.57 23.02 6.46
N PHE A 110 9.00 22.23 5.45
CA PHE A 110 8.53 22.32 4.06
C PHE A 110 7.35 21.39 3.69
N PHE A 111 7.07 20.33 4.48
CA PHE A 111 6.02 19.35 4.16
C PHE A 111 4.62 19.72 4.69
N THR A 112 4.49 20.83 5.41
CA THR A 112 3.24 21.20 6.10
C THR A 112 2.20 21.85 5.19
N SER A 113 2.53 22.19 3.95
CA SER A 113 1.67 23.10 3.14
C SER A 113 0.85 22.44 2.03
N SER A 114 1.04 21.15 1.72
CA SER A 114 0.49 20.58 0.46
C SER A 114 -0.09 19.17 0.53
N VAL A 115 -0.07 18.54 1.69
CA VAL A 115 -0.86 17.34 1.95
C VAL A 115 -1.81 17.73 3.06
N GLU A 116 -3.11 17.52 2.88
CA GLU A 116 -4.07 17.46 3.99
C GLU A 116 -3.53 16.41 4.96
N SER A 117 -2.68 16.85 5.89
CA SER A 117 -2.44 16.15 7.11
C SER A 117 -3.80 16.14 7.77
N SER A 118 -4.51 15.02 7.60
CA SER A 118 -5.41 14.54 8.63
C SER A 118 -4.54 14.54 9.88
N SER A 119 -4.60 15.63 10.65
CA SER A 119 -3.94 15.77 11.93
C SER A 119 -4.66 14.80 12.84
N VAL A 120 -4.31 13.52 12.70
CA VAL A 120 -4.49 12.56 13.76
C VAL A 120 -3.63 13.12 14.85
N ASP A 121 -4.26 13.81 15.80
CA ASP A 121 -3.62 14.25 17.01
C ASP A 121 -3.18 12.98 17.75
N ILE A 122 -1.92 12.57 17.53
CA ILE A 122 -1.36 11.31 18.03
C ILE A 122 -1.28 11.35 19.57
N GLN A 123 -1.49 12.51 20.18
CA GLN A 123 -1.33 12.70 21.62
C GLN A 123 -2.46 12.11 22.49
N SER A 124 -3.49 11.46 21.93
CA SER A 124 -4.53 10.85 22.79
C SER A 124 -5.32 9.65 22.24
N LEU A 125 -4.90 8.98 21.15
CA LEU A 125 -5.63 7.79 20.71
C LEU A 125 -5.42 6.64 21.69
N SER A 126 -6.39 6.44 22.58
CA SER A 126 -6.45 5.26 23.44
C SER A 126 -6.64 4.01 22.59
N ILE A 127 -6.16 2.86 23.08
CA ILE A 127 -6.49 1.55 22.51
C ILE A 127 -8.02 1.42 22.35
N ARG A 128 -8.78 1.98 23.30
CA ARG A 128 -10.24 2.05 23.22
C ARG A 128 -10.71 2.78 21.96
N ASP A 129 -10.14 3.93 21.63
CA ASP A 129 -10.55 4.73 20.48
C ASP A 129 -10.21 4.03 19.16
N ILE A 130 -9.08 3.34 19.10
CA ILE A 130 -8.71 2.51 17.95
C ILE A 130 -9.72 1.37 17.77
N ILE A 131 -10.10 0.69 18.85
CA ILE A 131 -11.12 -0.38 18.81
C ILE A 131 -12.46 0.20 18.34
N LEU A 132 -12.88 1.35 18.87
CA LEU A 132 -14.14 1.98 18.46
C LEU A 132 -14.11 2.40 16.98
N LYS A 133 -12.96 2.84 16.44
CA LYS A 133 -12.79 3.16 15.01
C LYS A 133 -12.93 1.96 14.08
N ILE A 134 -12.91 0.73 14.58
CA ILE A 134 -13.20 -0.47 13.77
C ILE A 134 -14.72 -0.58 13.52
N PHE A 135 -15.53 -0.17 14.49
CA PHE A 135 -16.99 -0.30 14.44
C PHE A 135 -17.63 1.04 14.03
N THR A 136 -18.07 1.13 12.77
CA THR A 136 -18.81 2.30 12.28
C THR A 136 -20.32 2.11 12.45
N PRO A 137 -21.07 3.15 12.83
CA PRO A 137 -22.53 3.11 12.79
C PRO A 137 -23.08 3.09 11.35
N ASN A 138 -22.30 3.57 10.35
CA ASN A 138 -22.72 3.60 8.96
C ASN A 138 -21.55 3.31 8.00
N ILE A 139 -21.58 2.12 7.40
CA ILE A 139 -20.54 1.67 6.48
C ILE A 139 -20.43 2.52 5.20
N PHE A 140 -21.55 3.02 4.67
CA PHE A 140 -21.52 3.85 3.46
C PHE A 140 -20.85 5.19 3.72
N ASN A 141 -21.05 5.75 4.91
CA ASN A 141 -20.32 6.95 5.33
C ASN A 141 -18.82 6.67 5.45
N SER A 142 -18.41 5.53 6.02
CA SER A 142 -17.00 5.13 6.08
C SER A 142 -16.39 4.95 4.68
N PHE A 143 -17.16 4.46 3.70
CA PHE A 143 -16.72 4.45 2.29
C PHE A 143 -16.53 5.86 1.73
N ALA A 144 -17.46 6.77 1.99
CA ALA A 144 -17.40 8.14 1.51
C ALA A 144 -16.25 8.94 2.14
N GLN A 145 -15.94 8.70 3.42
CA GLN A 145 -14.89 9.38 4.17
C GLN A 145 -13.50 8.75 4.02
N GLY A 146 -13.38 7.61 3.32
CA GLY A 146 -12.10 6.94 3.13
C GLY A 146 -11.60 6.18 4.37
N GLU A 147 -12.49 5.83 5.30
CA GLU A 147 -12.13 5.13 6.54
C GLU A 147 -11.84 3.65 6.26
N MET A 148 -10.55 3.29 6.18
CA MET A 148 -10.14 1.93 5.80
C MET A 148 -10.48 0.86 6.86
N LEU A 149 -10.32 1.16 8.16
CA LEU A 149 -10.52 0.18 9.24
C LEU A 149 -11.94 -0.41 9.25
N PRO A 150 -13.02 0.41 9.28
CA PRO A 150 -14.38 -0.10 9.18
C PRO A 150 -14.64 -0.90 7.90
N VAL A 151 -14.12 -0.44 6.77
CA VAL A 151 -14.30 -1.12 5.47
C VAL A 151 -13.65 -2.50 5.49
N ILE A 152 -12.43 -2.62 6.02
CA ILE A 152 -11.74 -3.92 6.19
C ILE A 152 -12.57 -4.85 7.07
N PHE A 153 -13.02 -4.37 8.23
CA PHE A 153 -13.81 -5.18 9.17
C PHE A 153 -15.13 -5.66 8.55
N PHE A 154 -15.86 -4.75 7.89
CA PHE A 154 -17.09 -5.10 7.18
C PHE A 154 -16.84 -6.13 6.07
N SER A 155 -15.75 -6.00 5.30
CA SER A 155 -15.37 -6.94 4.24
C SER A 155 -15.08 -8.34 4.79
N LEU A 156 -14.40 -8.42 5.94
CA LEU A 156 -14.16 -9.69 6.63
C LEU A 156 -15.48 -10.35 7.06
N LEU A 157 -16.41 -9.57 7.63
CA LEU A 157 -17.73 -10.07 8.02
C LEU A 157 -18.52 -10.57 6.80
N ILE A 158 -18.58 -9.79 5.72
CA ILE A 158 -19.26 -10.17 4.48
C ILE A 158 -18.69 -11.48 3.95
N GLY A 159 -17.37 -11.56 3.75
CA GLY A 159 -16.75 -12.78 3.24
C GLY A 159 -17.02 -13.99 4.15
N PHE A 160 -16.95 -13.80 5.46
CA PHE A 160 -17.21 -14.86 6.44
C PHE A 160 -18.67 -15.34 6.42
N PHE A 161 -19.66 -14.43 6.40
CA PHE A 161 -21.06 -14.81 6.39
C PHE A 161 -21.52 -15.38 5.04
N VAL A 162 -20.94 -14.95 3.91
CA VAL A 162 -21.18 -15.56 2.60
C VAL A 162 -20.84 -17.06 2.63
N THR A 163 -19.77 -17.47 3.31
CA THR A 163 -19.37 -18.88 3.41
C THR A 163 -20.39 -19.78 4.12
N ARG A 164 -21.27 -19.17 4.92
CA ARG A 164 -22.32 -19.84 5.70
C ARG A 164 -23.70 -19.83 5.06
N LEU A 165 -23.84 -19.18 3.91
CA LEU A 165 -25.07 -19.23 3.14
C LEU A 165 -25.26 -20.62 2.52
N ARG A 166 -26.50 -20.91 2.15
CA ARG A 166 -26.81 -22.10 1.32
C ARG A 166 -26.07 -22.01 0.00
N GLU A 167 -25.76 -23.17 -0.57
CA GLU A 167 -24.85 -23.31 -1.71
C GLU A 167 -25.17 -22.37 -2.88
N LYS A 168 -26.44 -22.29 -3.29
CA LYS A 168 -26.89 -21.41 -4.38
C LYS A 168 -26.55 -19.94 -4.14
N GLN A 169 -26.86 -19.41 -2.95
CA GLN A 169 -26.60 -18.02 -2.59
C GLN A 169 -25.10 -17.76 -2.38
N ARG A 170 -24.38 -18.73 -1.79
CA ARG A 170 -22.93 -18.66 -1.60
C ARG A 170 -22.20 -18.55 -2.94
N LEU A 171 -22.52 -19.41 -3.91
CA LEU A 171 -21.92 -19.37 -5.24
C LEU A 171 -22.21 -18.05 -5.94
N LEU A 172 -23.48 -17.62 -5.97
CA LEU A 172 -23.88 -16.35 -6.58
C LEU A 172 -23.12 -15.15 -5.99
N LEU A 173 -23.05 -15.02 -4.66
CA LEU A 173 -22.37 -13.88 -4.04
C LEU A 173 -20.84 -13.98 -4.19
N SER A 174 -20.28 -15.19 -4.17
CA SER A 174 -18.86 -15.42 -4.45
C SER A 174 -18.50 -14.94 -5.85
N ASP A 175 -19.30 -15.31 -6.86
CA ASP A 175 -19.05 -14.95 -8.25
C ASP A 175 -19.18 -13.43 -8.48
N ILE A 176 -20.16 -12.78 -7.85
CA ILE A 176 -20.31 -11.31 -7.91
C ILE A 176 -19.09 -10.62 -7.29
N LEU A 177 -18.66 -11.05 -6.11
CA LEU A 177 -17.51 -10.45 -5.43
C LEU A 177 -16.21 -10.70 -6.21
N GLN A 178 -16.05 -11.88 -6.80
CA GLN A 178 -14.92 -12.22 -7.65
C GLN A 178 -14.89 -11.39 -8.93
N ALA A 179 -16.03 -11.27 -9.63
CA ALA A 179 -16.15 -10.41 -10.80
C ALA A 179 -15.87 -8.94 -10.45
N GLY A 180 -16.32 -8.49 -9.28
CA GLY A 180 -15.99 -7.17 -8.73
C GLY A 180 -14.49 -6.99 -8.51
N PHE A 181 -13.82 -7.94 -7.87
CA PHE A 181 -12.38 -7.91 -7.66
C PHE A 181 -11.61 -7.85 -9.00
N GLU A 182 -11.96 -8.70 -9.97
CA GLU A 182 -11.34 -8.69 -11.29
C GLU A 182 -11.57 -7.38 -12.06
N LEU A 183 -12.77 -6.80 -11.96
CA LEU A 183 -13.07 -5.49 -12.51
C LEU A 183 -12.19 -4.41 -11.87
N MET A 184 -12.07 -4.39 -10.55
CA MET A 184 -11.21 -3.44 -9.83
C MET A 184 -9.74 -3.61 -10.21
N MET A 185 -9.27 -4.83 -10.42
CA MET A 185 -7.90 -5.11 -10.91
C MET A 185 -7.68 -4.58 -12.33
N LYS A 186 -8.66 -4.70 -13.23
CA LYS A 186 -8.58 -4.10 -14.59
C LYS A 186 -8.52 -2.57 -14.54
N ILE A 187 -9.34 -1.94 -13.70
CA ILE A 187 -9.32 -0.48 -13.49
C ILE A 187 -7.98 -0.06 -12.89
N THR A 188 -7.47 -0.79 -11.89
CA THR A 188 -6.14 -0.55 -11.30
C THR A 188 -5.05 -0.63 -12.37
N GLY A 189 -5.09 -1.64 -13.25
CA GLY A 189 -4.16 -1.75 -14.37
C GLY A 189 -4.24 -0.59 -15.37
N PHE A 190 -5.43 -0.03 -15.61
CA PHE A 190 -5.60 1.19 -16.40
C PHE A 190 -4.97 2.41 -15.71
N ILE A 191 -5.25 2.62 -14.42
CA ILE A 191 -4.69 3.73 -13.64
C ILE A 191 -3.16 3.64 -13.59
N LEU A 192 -2.60 2.44 -13.43
CA LEU A 192 -1.15 2.21 -13.42
C LEU A 192 -0.49 2.57 -14.77
N LYS A 193 -1.18 2.45 -15.90
CA LYS A 193 -0.66 2.94 -17.19
C LYS A 193 -0.54 4.46 -17.26
N LEU A 194 -1.34 5.17 -16.48
CA LEU A 194 -1.28 6.63 -16.34
C LEU A 194 -0.20 7.07 -15.33
N ALA A 195 0.36 6.15 -14.54
CA ALA A 195 1.35 6.44 -13.51
C ALA A 195 2.55 7.26 -14.00
N PRO A 196 3.15 7.02 -15.19
CA PRO A 196 4.24 7.85 -15.68
C PRO A 196 3.85 9.34 -15.80
N VAL A 197 2.62 9.63 -16.23
CA VAL A 197 2.14 11.02 -16.36
C VAL A 197 1.84 11.63 -14.99
N GLY A 198 1.17 10.88 -14.12
CA GLY A 198 0.86 11.31 -12.76
C GLY A 198 2.11 11.58 -11.92
N ILE A 199 3.08 10.67 -11.97
CA ILE A 199 4.35 10.79 -11.22
C ILE A 199 5.19 11.96 -11.76
N PHE A 200 5.19 12.21 -13.07
CA PHE A 200 5.78 13.42 -13.63
C PHE A 200 5.16 14.67 -13.00
N GLY A 201 3.83 14.77 -12.96
CA GLY A 201 3.11 15.91 -12.36
C GLY A 201 3.42 16.09 -10.87
N ILE A 202 3.43 14.99 -10.10
CA ILE A 202 3.79 15.02 -8.67
C ILE A 202 5.22 15.53 -8.47
N MET A 203 6.20 14.98 -9.21
CA MET A 203 7.61 15.37 -9.05
C MET A 203 7.84 16.81 -9.49
N ALA A 204 7.25 17.23 -10.61
CA ALA A 204 7.35 18.61 -11.08
C ALA A 204 6.70 19.61 -10.11
N LYS A 205 5.53 19.29 -9.52
CA LYS A 205 4.86 20.10 -8.48
C LYS A 205 5.75 20.26 -7.25
N ILE A 206 6.29 19.15 -6.74
CA ILE A 206 7.11 19.16 -5.53
C ILE A 206 8.39 19.98 -5.78
N VAL A 207 9.12 19.68 -6.85
CA VAL A 207 10.41 20.32 -7.12
C VAL A 207 10.27 21.80 -7.48
N SER A 208 9.19 22.21 -8.16
CA SER A 208 8.98 23.62 -8.49
C SER A 208 8.64 24.49 -7.27
N SER A 209 8.02 23.91 -6.24
CA SER A 209 7.62 24.62 -5.02
C SER A 209 8.65 24.54 -3.89
N THR A 210 9.41 23.45 -3.82
CA THR A 210 10.32 23.18 -2.69
C THR A 210 11.80 23.05 -3.09
N GLY A 211 12.10 23.07 -4.39
CA GLY A 211 13.46 22.92 -4.90
C GLY A 211 14.05 21.52 -4.70
N LEU A 212 15.39 21.41 -4.77
CA LEU A 212 16.09 20.13 -4.65
C LEU A 212 16.30 19.65 -3.20
N GLN A 213 16.04 20.51 -2.21
CA GLN A 213 16.29 20.19 -0.81
C GLN A 213 15.44 19.00 -0.34
N VAL A 214 14.27 18.79 -0.96
CA VAL A 214 13.40 17.64 -0.71
C VAL A 214 14.08 16.30 -1.00
N PHE A 215 14.99 16.21 -1.99
CA PHE A 215 15.69 14.95 -2.29
C PHE A 215 16.62 14.51 -1.17
N GLY A 216 17.18 15.44 -0.39
CA GLY A 216 17.99 15.07 0.78
C GLY A 216 17.15 14.30 1.81
N ASN A 217 15.96 14.81 2.12
CA ASN A 217 15.07 14.20 3.10
C ASN A 217 14.38 12.94 2.56
N LEU A 218 13.93 12.95 1.31
CA LEU A 218 13.42 11.75 0.64
C LEU A 218 14.50 10.67 0.53
N GLY A 219 15.75 11.05 0.28
CA GLY A 219 16.90 10.14 0.26
C GLY A 219 17.11 9.48 1.63
N LYS A 220 17.17 10.27 2.71
CA LYS A 220 17.25 9.73 4.08
C LYS A 220 16.09 8.78 4.38
N TYR A 221 14.86 9.17 4.03
CA TYR A 221 13.69 8.31 4.19
C TYR A 221 13.79 7.01 3.37
N PHE A 222 14.16 7.10 2.09
CA PHE A 222 14.34 5.95 1.20
C PHE A 222 15.37 4.96 1.77
N PHE A 223 16.55 5.43 2.18
CA PHE A 223 17.57 4.56 2.77
C PHE A 223 17.15 3.99 4.13
N THR A 224 16.38 4.75 4.92
CA THR A 224 15.80 4.25 6.19
C THR A 224 14.86 3.08 5.92
N VAL A 225 13.92 3.25 5.00
CA VAL A 225 12.96 2.20 4.62
C VAL A 225 13.67 1.00 3.99
N LEU A 226 14.61 1.24 3.07
CA LEU A 226 15.40 0.18 2.43
C LEU A 226 16.18 -0.63 3.47
N SER A 227 16.82 0.03 4.43
CA SER A 227 17.53 -0.64 5.52
C SER A 227 16.57 -1.46 6.39
N GLY A 228 15.39 -0.93 6.69
CA GLY A 228 14.34 -1.65 7.42
C GLY A 228 13.86 -2.89 6.68
N LEU A 229 13.63 -2.79 5.37
CA LEU A 229 13.27 -3.93 4.53
C LEU A 229 14.39 -4.98 4.48
N LEU A 230 15.65 -4.57 4.35
CA LEU A 230 16.80 -5.48 4.35
C LEU A 230 16.96 -6.17 5.71
N ILE A 231 16.86 -5.44 6.82
CA ILE A 231 16.91 -6.03 8.17
C ILE A 231 15.74 -6.99 8.37
N HIS A 232 14.54 -6.63 7.93
CA HIS A 232 13.38 -7.52 8.07
C HIS A 232 13.56 -8.80 7.23
N TYR A 233 14.05 -8.66 6.01
CA TYR A 233 14.26 -9.77 5.08
C TYR A 233 15.43 -10.70 5.49
N PHE A 234 16.56 -10.17 5.95
CA PHE A 234 17.75 -10.96 6.30
C PHE A 234 17.83 -11.36 7.78
N LEU A 235 17.18 -10.63 8.69
CA LEU A 235 17.20 -10.94 10.12
C LEU A 235 15.84 -11.42 10.61
N SER A 236 14.79 -10.61 10.49
CA SER A 236 13.51 -10.90 11.15
C SER A 236 12.83 -12.16 10.61
N LEU A 237 12.65 -12.27 9.29
CA LEU A 237 11.99 -13.44 8.69
C LEU A 237 12.82 -14.73 8.88
N PRO A 238 14.15 -14.74 8.68
CA PRO A 238 14.99 -15.90 8.97
C PRO A 238 14.95 -16.33 10.42
N LEU A 239 14.95 -15.38 11.37
CA LEU A 239 14.86 -15.65 12.80
C LEU A 239 13.54 -16.35 13.14
N ILE A 240 12.41 -15.87 12.60
CA ILE A 240 11.10 -16.50 12.82
C ILE A 240 11.10 -17.93 12.24
N VAL A 241 11.58 -18.11 11.00
CA VAL A 241 11.66 -19.45 10.40
C VAL A 241 12.51 -20.39 11.25
N PHE A 242 13.69 -19.94 11.68
CA PHE A 242 14.58 -20.73 12.53
C PHE A 242 13.95 -21.09 13.88
N LEU A 243 13.31 -20.14 14.56
CA LEU A 243 12.66 -20.36 15.86
C LEU A 243 11.52 -21.39 15.79
N PHE A 244 10.69 -21.34 14.74
CA PHE A 244 9.52 -22.21 14.62
C PHE A 244 9.80 -23.56 13.94
N THR A 245 10.77 -23.62 13.02
CA THR A 245 11.04 -24.84 12.25
C THR A 245 12.36 -25.53 12.60
N LYS A 246 13.29 -24.81 13.26
CA LYS A 246 14.68 -25.24 13.49
C LYS A 246 15.46 -25.61 12.22
N LEU A 247 14.95 -25.22 11.04
CA LEU A 247 15.61 -25.41 9.76
C LEU A 247 16.53 -24.22 9.48
N ASN A 248 17.55 -24.45 8.63
CA ASN A 248 18.40 -23.36 8.15
C ASN A 248 17.56 -22.40 7.27
N PRO A 249 17.33 -21.15 7.72
CA PRO A 249 16.43 -20.24 7.04
C PRO A 249 16.98 -19.75 5.70
N TYR A 250 18.30 -19.58 5.57
CA TYR A 250 18.91 -19.13 4.32
C TYR A 250 18.83 -20.18 3.22
N ARG A 251 18.92 -21.46 3.58
CA ARG A 251 18.67 -22.56 2.63
C ARG A 251 17.22 -22.57 2.17
N HIS A 252 16.29 -22.28 3.08
CA HIS A 252 14.87 -22.15 2.74
C HIS A 252 14.61 -20.97 1.79
N MET A 253 15.18 -19.79 2.07
CA MET A 253 15.08 -18.61 1.20
C MET A 253 15.65 -18.89 -0.19
N ASN A 254 16.79 -19.57 -0.30
CA ASN A 254 17.38 -19.90 -1.58
C ASN A 254 16.49 -20.84 -2.41
N ASN A 255 15.80 -21.78 -1.76
CA ASN A 255 14.83 -22.63 -2.44
C ASN A 255 13.57 -21.87 -2.90
N MET A 256 13.30 -20.70 -2.33
CA MET A 256 12.18 -19.83 -2.69
C MET A 256 12.58 -18.69 -3.63
N SER A 257 13.84 -18.63 -4.10
CA SER A 257 14.34 -17.52 -4.91
C SER A 257 13.59 -17.33 -6.23
N THR A 258 12.92 -18.37 -6.75
CA THR A 258 12.11 -18.29 -7.96
C THR A 258 10.80 -17.51 -7.76
N ALA A 259 10.35 -17.35 -6.51
CA ALA A 259 9.13 -16.63 -6.14
C ALA A 259 9.39 -15.22 -5.57
N LEU A 260 10.66 -14.86 -5.35
CA LEU A 260 11.13 -13.59 -4.81
C LEU A 260 11.66 -12.68 -5.93
#